data_AF-A0A9E4D9V1-F1
#
_entry.id   AF-A0A9E4D9V1-F1
#
_cell.length_a   1.000
_cell.length_b   1.000
_cell.length_c   1.000
_cell.angle_alpha   90.00
_cell.angle_beta   90.00
_cell.angle_gamma   90.00
#
_symmetry.space_group_name_H-M   'P 1'
#
loop_
_entity.id
_entity.type
_entity.pdbx_description
1 polymer ?
#
loop_
_entity_poly.entity_id
_entity_poly.type
_entity_poly.pdbx_seq_one_letter_code
_entity_poly.pdbx_strand_id
1 'polypeptide(L)' 'MKSLLFAVPVLLLQSASFAGDWNQWRGPDRNGVSQDTTPVADAFPADGLKKVWESGFIPSNEY' A
#
# COMPACT_ATOMS: atom_id res chain seq x y z
N MET A 1 -15.20 -35.03 32.55
CA MET A 1 -14.70 -35.02 31.16
C MET A 1 -15.57 -34.10 30.29
N LYS A 2 -15.70 -32.81 30.63
CA LYS A 2 -16.66 -31.89 29.98
C LYS A 2 -16.10 -30.46 30.05
N SER A 3 -14.99 -30.20 29.35
CA SER A 3 -14.46 -28.83 29.19
C SER A 3 -13.19 -28.85 28.33
N LEU A 4 -13.29 -29.34 27.10
CA LEU A 4 -12.21 -29.21 26.10
C LEU A 4 -12.71 -28.57 24.78
N LEU A 5 -13.96 -28.09 24.75
CA LEU A 5 -14.61 -27.65 23.51
C LEU A 5 -14.65 -26.13 23.29
N PHE A 6 -14.06 -25.31 24.17
CA PHE A 6 -14.19 -23.84 24.09
C PHE A 6 -12.92 -23.08 23.70
N ALA A 7 -11.83 -23.76 23.30
CA ALA A 7 -10.60 -23.06 22.94
C ALA A 7 -10.48 -22.71 21.43
N VAL A 8 -11.45 -23.07 20.60
CA VAL A 8 -11.23 -23.13 19.13
C VAL A 8 -11.77 -21.95 18.29
N PRO A 9 -12.75 -21.09 18.68
CA PRO A 9 -13.19 -20.05 17.74
C PRO A 9 -12.41 -18.73 17.83
N VAL A 10 -11.39 -18.58 18.69
CA VAL A 10 -10.66 -17.31 18.89
C VAL A 10 -9.40 -17.20 18.02
N LEU A 11 -9.42 -17.72 16.79
CA LEU A 11 -8.25 -17.65 15.89
C LEU A 11 -8.53 -17.16 14.47
N LEU A 12 -9.76 -16.73 14.15
CA LEU A 12 -10.13 -16.34 12.78
C LEU A 12 -10.40 -14.84 12.58
N LEU A 13 -10.08 -13.99 13.56
CA LEU A 13 -10.06 -12.54 13.36
C LEU A 13 -8.68 -12.11 12.86
N GLN A 14 -8.30 -12.55 11.65
CA GLN A 14 -7.26 -11.85 10.91
C GLN A 14 -7.89 -10.54 10.43
N SER A 15 -7.70 -9.47 11.22
CA SER A 15 -7.91 -8.12 10.72
C SER A 15 -7.09 -8.00 9.45
N ALA A 16 -7.76 -7.75 8.32
CA ALA A 16 -7.09 -7.30 7.11
C ALA A 16 -6.46 -5.95 7.46
N SER A 17 -5.24 -5.99 7.98
CA SER A 17 -4.40 -4.82 8.12
C SER A 17 -4.31 -4.26 6.71
N PHE A 18 -4.89 -3.07 6.48
CA PHE A 18 -4.69 -2.29 5.28
C PHE A 18 -3.21 -1.87 5.27
N ALA A 19 -2.32 -2.83 5.02
CA ALA A 19 -0.98 -2.53 4.53
C ALA A 19 -1.23 -1.64 3.32
N GLY A 20 -0.75 -0.39 3.39
CA GLY A 20 -1.20 0.70 2.53
C GLY A 20 -1.24 0.32 1.05
N ASP A 21 -1.95 1.09 0.25
CA ASP A 21 -2.37 0.83 -1.14
C ASP A 21 -1.31 0.18 -2.06
N TRP A 22 -0.03 0.25 -1.69
CA TRP A 22 1.10 -0.44 -2.30
C TRP A 22 1.93 -1.31 -1.33
N ASN A 23 1.34 -2.37 -0.79
CA ASN A 23 1.97 -3.22 0.25
C ASN A 23 3.20 -4.05 -0.18
N GLN A 24 3.56 -4.07 -1.47
CA GLN A 24 4.65 -4.89 -2.03
C GLN A 24 5.09 -4.40 -3.41
N TRP A 25 6.16 -5.00 -3.97
CA TRP A 25 6.86 -4.55 -5.19
C TRP A 25 5.98 -4.30 -6.44
N ARG A 26 4.75 -4.80 -6.48
CA ARG A 26 3.81 -4.62 -7.61
C ARG A 26 2.37 -4.36 -7.14
N GLY A 27 2.22 -3.80 -5.95
CA GLY A 27 0.92 -3.54 -5.34
C GLY A 27 0.16 -4.83 -4.96
N PRO A 28 -1.09 -4.70 -4.47
CA PRO A 28 -1.87 -5.79 -3.89
C PRO A 28 -2.07 -6.96 -4.88
N ASP A 29 -2.35 -6.65 -6.15
CA ASP A 29 -2.62 -7.65 -7.20
C ASP A 29 -1.37 -8.19 -7.89
N ARG A 30 -0.17 -7.71 -7.49
CA ARG A 30 1.12 -8.09 -8.08
C ARG A 30 1.23 -7.81 -9.59
N ASN A 31 0.40 -6.93 -10.12
CA ASN A 31 0.37 -6.55 -11.54
C ASN A 31 1.07 -5.21 -11.83
N GLY A 32 1.41 -4.42 -10.81
CA GLY A 32 2.01 -3.10 -10.98
C GLY A 32 1.02 -2.02 -11.40
N VAL A 33 -0.28 -2.23 -11.18
CA VAL A 33 -1.35 -1.28 -11.50
C VAL A 33 -1.91 -0.68 -10.20
N SER A 34 -1.97 0.65 -10.14
CA SER A 34 -2.63 1.36 -9.03
C SER A 34 -4.13 1.14 -9.06
N GLN A 35 -4.74 0.97 -7.88
CA GLN A 35 -6.19 0.92 -7.72
C GLN A 35 -6.80 2.32 -7.50
N ASP A 36 -5.97 3.37 -7.53
CA ASP A 36 -6.43 4.75 -7.43
C ASP A 36 -7.34 5.09 -8.62
N THR A 37 -8.50 5.68 -8.31
CA THR A 37 -9.53 6.07 -9.29
C THR A 37 -9.54 7.58 -9.55
N THR A 38 -8.60 8.31 -8.94
CA THR A 38 -8.41 9.74 -9.18
C THR A 38 -8.18 9.97 -10.68
N PRO A 39 -9.01 10.79 -11.34
CA PRO A 39 -8.83 11.08 -12.74
C PRO A 39 -7.46 11.69 -13.03
N VAL A 40 -6.79 11.18 -14.06
CA VAL A 40 -5.59 11.83 -14.59
C VAL A 40 -6.04 13.14 -15.25
N ALA A 41 -5.34 14.24 -14.94
CA ALA A 41 -5.65 15.52 -15.56
C ALA A 41 -5.35 15.49 -17.07
N ASP A 42 -6.27 16.01 -17.88
CA ASP A 42 -6.11 16.10 -19.34
C ASP A 42 -5.00 17.09 -19.76
N ALA A 43 -4.68 18.06 -18.90
CA ALA A 43 -3.62 19.02 -19.10
C ALA A 43 -3.02 19.47 -17.77
N PHE A 44 -1.73 19.85 -17.81
CA PHE A 44 -1.06 20.51 -16.69
C PHE A 44 -1.02 22.03 -16.88
N PRO A 45 -0.95 22.82 -15.79
CA PRO A 45 -0.74 24.26 -15.87
C PRO A 45 0.52 24.61 -16.68
N ALA A 46 0.49 25.74 -17.39
CA ALA A 46 1.61 26.18 -18.24
C ALA A 46 2.89 26.48 -17.44
N ASP A 47 2.74 26.91 -16.19
CA ASP A 47 3.79 27.14 -15.20
C ASP A 47 4.21 25.86 -14.44
N GLY A 48 3.55 24.73 -14.71
CA GLY A 48 3.84 23.42 -14.13
C GLY A 48 3.09 23.11 -12.83
N LEU A 49 3.22 21.88 -12.35
CA LEU A 49 2.63 21.45 -11.09
C LEU A 49 3.42 22.00 -9.90
N LYS A 50 2.70 22.38 -8.83
CA LYS A 50 3.33 22.75 -7.56
C LYS A 50 4.07 21.54 -6.99
N LYS A 51 5.38 21.68 -6.78
CA LYS A 51 6.17 20.71 -6.01
C LYS A 51 5.68 20.66 -4.58
N VAL A 52 5.20 19.49 -4.14
CA VAL A 52 4.69 19.26 -2.77
C VAL A 52 5.71 18.57 -1.87
N TRP A 53 6.63 17.81 -2.46
CA TRP A 53 7.75 17.17 -1.76
C TRP A 53 8.90 16.91 -2.72
N GLU A 54 10.10 16.75 -2.16
CA GLU A 54 11.31 16.34 -2.85
C GLU A 54 12.17 15.55 -1.87
N SER A 55 12.75 14.45 -2.32
CA SER A 55 13.73 13.71 -1.51
C SER A 55 15.11 14.36 -1.62
N GLY A 56 15.90 14.25 -0.56
CA GLY A 56 17.34 14.51 -0.64
C GLY A 56 18.07 13.43 -1.41
N PHE A 57 19.40 13.50 -1.40
CA PHE A 57 20.26 12.43 -1.91
C PHE A 57 20.04 11.14 -1.11
N ILE A 58 19.73 10.04 -1.80
CA ILE A 58 19.68 8.70 -1.21
C ILE A 58 20.92 7.95 -1.74
N PRO A 59 21.88 7.60 -0.87
CA PRO A 59 23.07 6.88 -1.30
C PRO A 59 22.68 5.51 -1.86
N SER A 60 23.23 5.16 -3.03
CA SER A 60 23.19 3.79 -3.53
C SER A 60 24.42 3.05 -3.01
N ASN A 61 24.21 1.95 -2.30
CA ASN A 61 25.29 1.14 -1.74
C ASN A 61 25.89 0.17 -2.78
N GLU A 62 26.03 0.65 -4.03
CA GLU A 62 26.68 -0.08 -5.12
C GLU A 62 28.20 0.09 -4.95
N TYR A 63 28.86 -0.92 -4.37
CA TYR A 63 30.32 -1.05 -4.27
C TYR A 63 30.82 -2.13 -5.23
#